data_AF-A0A939L7K8-F1
#
_entry.id   AF-A0A939L7K8-F1
#
_cell.length_a   1.000
_cell.length_b   1.000
_cell.length_c   1.000
_cell.angle_alpha   90.00
_cell.angle_beta   90.00
_cell.angle_gamma   90.00
#
_symmetry.space_group_name_H-M   'P 1'
#
loop_
_entity.id
_entity.type
_entity.pdbx_description
1 polymer ?
#
loop_
_entity_poly.entity_id
_entity_poly.type
_entity_poly.pdbx_seq_one_letter_code
_entity_poly.pdbx_strand_id
1 'polypeptide(L)' 'IDVRVPGHGSAGERWARIKAESERLVRAGGAVLQEFDGHHVVMADPEGNEFCVAAASA' A
#
# COMPACT_ATOMS: atom_id res chain seq x y z
N ILE A 1 1.35 3.90 11.28
CA ILE A 1 0.99 2.46 11.17
C ILE A 1 1.65 1.92 9.91
N ASP A 2 1.88 0.61 9.72
CA ASP A 2 2.40 0.08 8.45
C ASP A 2 1.53 -1.08 7.98
N VAL A 3 1.02 -0.98 6.75
CA VAL A 3 0.16 -2.00 6.15
C VAL A 3 1.03 -2.95 5.33
N ARG A 4 1.09 -4.21 5.77
CA ARG A 4 1.81 -5.28 5.07
C ARG A 4 0.81 -6.16 4.34
N VAL A 5 0.83 -6.10 3.01
CA VAL A 5 -0.04 -6.90 2.15
C VAL A 5 0.55 -8.31 2.02
N PRO A 6 -0.11 -9.36 2.54
CA PRO A 6 0.39 -10.73 2.43
C PRO A 6 0.25 -11.24 0.99
N GLY A 7 1.26 -11.99 0.54
CA GLY A 7 1.22 -12.62 -0.78
C GLY A 7 2.60 -13.00 -1.30
N HIS A 8 2.68 -14.21 -1.86
CA HIS A 8 3.85 -14.71 -2.58
C HIS A 8 3.64 -14.48 -4.08
N GLY A 9 4.73 -14.30 -4.81
CA GLY A 9 4.70 -14.02 -6.24
C GLY A 9 5.88 -13.18 -6.71
N SER A 10 5.94 -12.97 -8.02
CA SER A 10 6.88 -12.08 -8.69
C SER A 10 6.76 -10.63 -8.20
N ALA A 11 7.75 -9.79 -8.53
CA ALA A 11 7.72 -8.37 -8.18
C ALA A 11 6.47 -7.66 -8.71
N GLY A 12 6.04 -7.99 -9.93
CA GLY A 12 4.82 -7.44 -10.54
C GLY A 12 3.54 -7.86 -9.81
N GLU A 13 3.44 -9.12 -9.38
CA GLU A 13 2.27 -9.61 -8.62
C GLU A 13 2.19 -8.97 -7.23
N ARG A 14 3.34 -8.79 -6.56
CA ARG A 14 3.39 -8.07 -5.27
C ARG A 14 2.97 -6.61 -5.45
N TRP A 15 3.46 -5.95 -6.49
CA TRP A 15 3.12 -4.56 -6.78
C TRP A 15 1.63 -4.39 -7.09
N ALA A 16 1.06 -5.28 -7.91
CA ALA A 16 -0.37 -5.27 -8.23
C ALA A 16 -1.23 -5.41 -6.96
N ARG A 17 -0.81 -6.22 -5.98
CA ARG A 17 -1.49 -6.34 -4.68
C ARG A 17 -1.36 -5.09 -3.83
N ILE A 18 -0.17 -4.47 -3.77
CA ILE A 18 0.04 -3.21 -3.06
C ILE A 18 -0.92 -2.15 -3.63
N LYS A 19 -0.97 -1.98 -4.96
CA LYS A 19 -1.88 -1.04 -5.63
C LYS A 19 -3.34 -1.34 -5.32
N ALA A 20 -3.76 -2.61 -5.38
CA ALA A 20 -5.13 -3.01 -5.06
C ALA A 20 -5.52 -2.70 -3.60
N GLU A 21 -4.60 -2.90 -2.65
CA GLU A 21 -4.87 -2.55 -1.24
C GLU A 21 -4.87 -1.04 -1.04
N SER A 22 -3.97 -0.29 -1.69
CA SER A 22 -4.02 1.17 -1.69
C SER A 22 -5.34 1.71 -2.22
N GLU A 23 -5.86 1.18 -3.32
CA GLU A 23 -7.18 1.56 -3.85
C GLU A 23 -8.31 1.26 -2.85
N ARG A 24 -8.24 0.14 -2.15
CA ARG A 24 -9.20 -0.20 -1.11
C ARG A 24 -9.14 0.80 0.06
N LEU A 25 -7.95 1.20 0.47
CA LEU A 25 -7.75 2.19 1.53
C LEU A 25 -8.23 3.58 1.11
N VAL A 26 -8.05 3.96 -0.15
CA VAL A 26 -8.64 5.19 -0.70
C VAL A 26 -10.15 5.17 -0.58
N ARG A 27 -10.80 4.05 -0.93
CA ARG A 27 -12.26 3.91 -0.76
C ARG A 27 -12.71 3.95 0.71
N ALA A 28 -11.83 3.62 1.65
CA ALA A 28 -12.09 3.72 3.09
C ALA A 28 -11.86 5.14 3.64
N GLY A 29 -11.45 6.10 2.80
CA GLY A 29 -11.21 7.49 3.18
C GLY A 29 -9.72 7.88 3.23
N GLY A 30 -8.81 6.94 2.95
CA GLY A 30 -7.39 7.25 2.83
C GLY A 30 -7.06 8.07 1.58
N ALA A 31 -5.87 8.67 1.56
CA ALA A 31 -5.33 9.38 0.41
C ALA A 31 -3.95 8.84 0.07
N VAL A 32 -3.66 8.65 -1.22
CA VAL A 32 -2.29 8.34 -1.67
C VAL A 32 -1.47 9.63 -1.65
N LEU A 33 -0.34 9.61 -0.95
CA LEU A 33 0.60 10.73 -0.89
C LEU A 33 1.73 10.54 -1.91
N GLN A 34 2.32 9.34 -1.97
CA GLN A 34 3.45 9.06 -2.84
C GLN A 34 3.52 7.58 -3.23
N GLU A 35 3.83 7.29 -4.49
CA GLU A 35 4.02 5.92 -4.99
C GLU A 35 5.50 5.67 -5.26
N PHE A 36 6.07 4.63 -4.63
CA PHE A 36 7.40 4.13 -4.92
C PHE A 36 7.27 2.82 -5.69
N ASP A 37 7.32 2.94 -7.02
CA ASP A 37 7.05 1.84 -7.94
C ASP A 37 7.90 0.59 -7.60
N GLY A 38 7.21 -0.54 -7.43
CA GLY A 38 7.83 -1.81 -7.09
C GLY A 38 8.27 -2.00 -5.63
N HIS A 39 8.08 -1.00 -4.74
CA HIS A 39 8.47 -1.10 -3.33
C HIS A 39 7.30 -0.89 -2.35
N HIS A 40 6.70 0.29 -2.33
CA HIS A 40 5.61 0.64 -1.40
C HIS A 40 4.86 1.91 -1.86
N VAL A 41 3.69 2.15 -1.26
CA VAL A 41 2.91 3.38 -1.44
C VAL A 41 2.75 4.05 -0.08
N VAL A 42 3.05 5.35 0.00
CA VAL A 42 2.79 6.18 1.19
C VAL A 42 1.38 6.74 1.08
N MET A 43 0.62 6.58 2.15
CA MET A 43 -0.77 7.02 2.26
C MET A 43 -1.01 7.77 3.56
N ALA A 44 -2.04 8.60 3.57
CA ALA A 44 -2.60 9.22 4.78
C ALA A 44 -3.98 8.64 5.06
N ASP A 45 -4.32 8.48 6.34
CA ASP A 45 -5.69 8.21 6.77
C ASP A 45 -6.50 9.53 6.87
N PRO A 46 -7.84 9.48 7.07
CA PRO A 46 -8.66 10.68 7.25
C PRO A 46 -8.26 11.56 8.43
N GLU A 47 -7.55 11.01 9.42
CA GLU A 47 -7.06 11.72 10.59
C GLU A 47 -5.72 12.45 10.30
N GLY A 48 -5.14 12.23 9.13
CA GLY A 48 -3.88 12.81 8.68
C GLY A 48 -2.65 12.01 9.07
N ASN A 49 -2.80 10.78 9.58
CA ASN A 49 -1.65 9.94 9.92
C ASN A 49 -1.06 9.31 8.67
N GLU A 50 0.26 9.43 8.52
CA GLU A 50 1.00 8.84 7.41
C GLU A 50 1.36 7.37 7.70
N PHE A 51 1.22 6.54 6.68
CA PHE A 51 1.55 5.13 6.72
C PHE A 51 2.00 4.57 5.37
N CYS A 52 2.75 3.47 5.41
CA CYS A 52 3.20 2.79 4.20
C CYS A 52 2.37 1.53 3.92
N VAL A 53 2.03 1.31 2.66
CA VAL A 53 1.47 0.07 2.13
C VAL A 53 2.56 -0.63 1.34
N ALA A 54 3.04 -1.76 1.84
CA ALA A 54 4.11 -2.53 1.22
C ALA A 54 3.76 -4.02 1.25
N ALA A 55 4.41 -4.81 0.41
CA ALA A 55 4.31 -6.26 0.54
C ALA A 55 4.87 -6.70 1.90
N ALA A 56 4.28 -7.75 2.48
CA ALA A 56 4.95 -8.47 3.55
C ALA A 56 6.24 -9.06 2.98
N SER A 57 7.38 -8.77 3.61
CA SER A 57 8.60 -9.52 3.36
C SER A 57 8.32 -10.96 3.80
N ALA A 58 8.38 -11.90 2.87
CA ALA A 58 8.36 -13.33 3.19
C ALA A 58 9.59 -13.68 4.03
#